data_AF-A0AAV8HV81-F1
#
_entry.id   AF-A0AAV8HV81-F1
#
_cell.length_a   1.000
_cell.length_b   1.000
_cell.length_c   1.000
_cell.angle_alpha   90.00
_cell.angle_beta   90.00
_cell.angle_gamma   90.00
#
_symmetry.space_group_name_H-M   'P 1'
#
loop_
_entity.id
_entity.type
_entity.pdbx_description
1 polymer ?
#
loop_
_entity_poly.entity_id
_entity_poly.type
_entity_poly.pdbx_seq_one_letter_code
_entity_poly.pdbx_strand_id
1 'polypeptide(L)'
;MQALSLSPPLLTSPPRSLRSKSSNTFRAPRMDRHARISSQFPPLLHRDLALEVASLMESRLGSDLLPSSVPDNVRSFQNQSGTSFGSLDIRYGAPGSSVDFLLESWLHCKVPTGAIDITTLLVYQNDSTDAPHFNLEFIQAGPTSLVLLLDLIPRRDLSFCPDYIDTFYQDTNVDKPRQDLEKLPQAVPYRSPSLYIRSIWSPTAILVSINCGEGGATKMEEIIKGTVASAAKEVLGIWLERCFGTGTGTEMGEEEREYMIRRDRVVKSKSIEIDLSANLPRLFDPDVANRVIAEIQKACARLKSSMP
;
A
#
# COMPACT_ATOMS: atom_id res chain seq x y z
N MET A 1 -17.26 57.67 10.19
CA MET A 1 -17.68 58.93 9.54
C MET A 1 -16.52 59.45 8.71
N GLN A 2 -16.81 59.82 7.47
CA GLN A 2 -16.03 60.66 6.54
C GLN A 2 -14.67 60.13 6.04
N ALA A 3 -14.70 59.63 4.81
CA ALA A 3 -13.67 59.87 3.81
C ALA A 3 -13.70 61.35 3.36
N LEU A 4 -12.57 61.87 2.87
CA LEU A 4 -12.40 62.88 1.80
C LEU A 4 -10.88 63.07 1.63
N SER A 5 -10.26 62.55 0.57
CA SER A 5 -10.07 63.19 -0.75
C SER A 5 -8.99 64.26 -0.74
N LEU A 6 -7.96 64.09 -1.58
CA LEU A 6 -7.51 65.06 -2.60
C LEU A 6 -6.22 64.55 -3.31
N SER A 7 -6.29 64.46 -4.63
CA SER A 7 -5.18 64.30 -5.60
C SER A 7 -5.45 65.28 -6.76
N PRO A 8 -4.54 65.57 -7.72
CA PRO A 8 -3.06 65.62 -7.75
C PRO A 8 -2.55 66.95 -8.39
N PRO A 9 -1.28 67.04 -8.84
CA PRO A 9 -1.11 67.26 -10.29
C PRO A 9 -0.02 66.43 -10.99
N LEU A 10 -0.33 66.13 -12.24
CA LEU A 10 0.50 65.70 -13.39
C LEU A 10 1.53 66.80 -13.76
N LEU A 11 2.67 66.64 -14.44
CA LEU A 11 3.31 65.69 -15.37
C LEU A 11 4.84 65.76 -15.08
N THR A 12 5.69 64.78 -15.36
CA THR A 12 6.27 64.52 -16.70
C THR A 12 6.95 63.15 -16.74
N SER A 13 6.71 62.38 -17.80
CA SER A 13 7.37 61.11 -18.14
C SER A 13 8.62 61.32 -19.00
N PRO A 14 9.62 60.42 -18.86
CA PRO A 14 10.25 59.85 -20.05
C PRO A 14 10.49 58.32 -19.89
N PRO A 15 11.07 57.63 -20.89
CA PRO A 15 10.40 56.67 -21.76
C PRO A 15 10.37 55.22 -21.24
N ARG A 16 9.38 54.47 -21.76
CA ARG A 16 9.23 53.03 -21.59
C ARG A 16 10.45 52.26 -22.10
N SER A 17 11.15 51.57 -21.20
CA SER A 17 11.89 50.35 -21.52
C SER A 17 11.01 49.15 -21.21
N LEU A 18 10.49 48.50 -22.26
CA LEU A 18 9.85 47.19 -22.17
C LEU A 18 10.92 46.15 -21.82
N ARG A 19 11.10 45.89 -20.53
CA ARG A 19 11.82 44.71 -20.06
C ARG A 19 10.78 43.75 -19.46
N SER A 20 10.44 42.72 -20.22
CA SER A 20 9.64 41.59 -19.75
C SER A 20 10.31 40.97 -18.53
N LYS A 21 9.78 41.25 -17.34
CA LYS A 21 10.09 40.47 -16.16
C LYS A 21 9.31 39.17 -16.29
N SER A 22 9.96 38.18 -16.91
CA SER A 22 9.63 36.77 -16.68
C SER A 22 9.65 36.54 -15.17
N SER A 23 8.47 36.37 -14.57
CA SER A 23 8.34 35.88 -13.21
C SER A 23 8.75 34.41 -13.23
N ASN A 24 10.05 34.14 -13.09
CA ASN A 24 10.52 32.82 -12.70
C ASN A 24 10.06 32.59 -11.27
N THR A 25 8.84 32.10 -11.11
CA THR A 25 8.48 31.27 -9.95
C THR A 25 9.50 30.13 -9.93
N PHE A 26 10.46 30.21 -9.01
CA PHE A 26 11.31 29.09 -8.65
C PHE A 26 10.38 27.98 -8.15
N ARG A 27 9.95 27.12 -9.07
CA ARG A 27 9.33 25.86 -8.74
C ARG A 27 10.43 25.07 -8.06
N ALA A 28 10.33 24.90 -6.74
CA ALA A 28 11.19 23.97 -6.02
C ALA A 28 11.24 22.66 -6.82
N PRO A 29 12.43 22.07 -7.05
CA PRO A 29 12.52 20.83 -7.78
C PRO A 29 11.58 19.83 -7.09
N ARG A 30 10.63 19.26 -7.86
CA ARG A 30 9.84 18.13 -7.37
C ARG A 30 10.87 17.08 -6.97
N MET A 31 11.10 16.90 -5.68
CA MET A 31 11.81 15.71 -5.21
C MET A 31 11.07 14.52 -5.79
N ASP A 32 11.83 13.64 -6.41
CA ASP A 32 11.33 12.34 -6.83
C ASP A 32 10.60 11.68 -5.66
N ARG A 33 9.41 11.11 -5.91
CA ARG A 33 8.59 10.44 -4.89
C ARG A 33 9.44 9.40 -4.16
N HIS A 34 10.25 8.67 -4.91
CA HIS A 34 11.22 7.70 -4.41
C HIS A 34 12.22 8.33 -3.43
N ALA A 35 12.79 9.49 -3.77
CA ALA A 35 13.72 10.21 -2.90
C ALA A 35 13.04 10.68 -1.61
N ARG A 36 11.79 11.13 -1.67
CA ARG A 36 11.02 11.55 -0.49
C ARG A 36 10.72 10.36 0.42
N ILE A 37 10.16 9.27 -0.12
CA ILE A 37 9.84 8.07 0.66
C ILE A 37 11.13 7.50 1.28
N SER A 38 12.19 7.36 0.48
CA SER A 38 13.49 6.89 0.94
C SER A 38 14.07 7.76 2.06
N SER A 39 13.88 9.08 2.03
CA SER A 39 14.37 9.95 3.12
C SER A 39 13.64 9.79 4.46
N GLN A 40 12.42 9.24 4.46
CA GLN A 40 11.57 9.11 5.65
C GLN A 40 11.47 7.67 6.15
N PHE A 41 11.69 6.69 5.27
CA PHE A 41 11.62 5.26 5.58
C PHE A 41 12.80 4.87 6.51
N PRO A 42 12.57 4.25 7.68
CA PRO A 42 13.63 3.79 8.57
C PRO A 42 14.62 2.84 7.85
N PRO A 43 15.91 2.76 8.25
CA PRO A 43 16.87 1.85 7.63
C PRO A 43 16.61 0.38 8.03
N LEU A 44 15.48 -0.17 7.58
CA LEU A 44 15.09 -1.57 7.80
C LEU A 44 15.80 -2.49 6.81
N LEU A 45 16.02 -3.75 7.19
CA LEU A 45 16.69 -4.73 6.33
C LEU A 45 15.91 -4.98 5.03
N HIS A 46 14.58 -4.86 5.06
CA HIS A 46 13.70 -5.03 3.90
C HIS A 46 13.40 -3.73 3.15
N ARG A 47 13.94 -2.57 3.58
CA ARG A 47 13.61 -1.26 3.01
C ARG A 47 13.89 -1.20 1.51
N ASP A 48 15.09 -1.62 1.08
CA ASP A 48 15.48 -1.53 -0.32
C ASP A 48 14.58 -2.41 -1.20
N LEU A 49 14.22 -3.60 -0.70
CA LEU A 49 13.27 -4.48 -1.38
C LEU A 49 11.88 -3.85 -1.47
N ALA A 50 11.36 -3.29 -0.37
CA ALA A 50 10.05 -2.64 -0.38
C ALA A 50 10.00 -1.46 -1.36
N LEU A 51 11.06 -0.65 -1.41
CA LEU A 51 11.19 0.43 -2.38
C LEU A 51 11.29 -0.09 -3.81
N GLU A 52 12.03 -1.18 -4.06
CA GLU A 52 12.12 -1.78 -5.38
C GLU A 52 10.77 -2.33 -5.87
N VAL A 53 10.02 -3.01 -5.00
CA VAL A 53 8.67 -3.52 -5.31
C VAL A 53 7.72 -2.35 -5.59
N ALA A 54 7.73 -1.30 -4.75
CA ALA A 54 6.93 -0.11 -4.97
C ALA A 54 7.28 0.59 -6.30
N SER A 55 8.57 0.69 -6.63
CA SER A 55 9.04 1.23 -7.91
C SER A 55 8.52 0.42 -9.10
N LEU A 56 8.55 -0.91 -8.99
CA LEU A 56 8.07 -1.79 -10.06
C LEU A 56 6.57 -1.62 -10.25
N MET A 57 5.79 -1.57 -9.16
CA MET A 57 4.36 -1.28 -9.21
C MET A 57 4.08 0.09 -9.84
N GLU A 58 4.80 1.14 -9.43
CA GLU A 58 4.67 2.48 -10.00
C GLU A 58 4.97 2.51 -11.50
N SER A 59 6.01 1.82 -11.94
CA SER A 59 6.39 1.79 -13.36
C SER A 59 5.29 1.19 -14.26
N ARG A 60 4.46 0.31 -13.71
CA ARG A 60 3.41 -0.42 -14.43
C ARG A 60 2.01 0.15 -14.22
N LEU A 61 1.72 0.69 -13.05
CA LEU A 61 0.43 1.26 -12.66
C LEU A 61 0.39 2.79 -12.76
N GLY A 62 1.50 3.47 -13.02
CA GLY A 62 1.61 4.92 -12.87
C GLY A 62 0.60 5.74 -13.69
N SER A 63 0.28 5.30 -14.90
CA SER A 63 -0.78 5.89 -15.75
C SER A 63 -2.19 5.63 -15.25
N ASP A 64 -2.37 4.55 -14.50
CA ASP A 64 -3.63 4.03 -14.01
C ASP A 64 -3.97 4.52 -12.61
N LEU A 65 -3.13 5.38 -12.04
CA LEU A 65 -3.27 5.90 -10.69
C LEU A 65 -3.37 7.42 -10.70
N LEU A 66 -4.32 7.93 -9.92
CA LEU A 66 -4.41 9.34 -9.58
C LEU A 66 -3.30 9.73 -8.58
N PRO A 67 -3.01 11.03 -8.43
CA PRO A 67 -2.14 11.51 -7.38
C PRO A 67 -2.61 11.08 -5.97
N SER A 68 -1.69 11.15 -5.01
CA SER A 68 -1.96 10.92 -3.59
C SER A 68 -3.22 11.67 -3.13
N SER A 69 -4.12 10.94 -2.49
CA SER A 69 -5.35 11.47 -1.90
C SER A 69 -5.22 11.83 -0.42
N VAL A 70 -4.09 11.48 0.19
CA VAL A 70 -3.86 11.61 1.62
C VAL A 70 -3.35 13.02 1.94
N PRO A 71 -3.91 13.71 2.95
CA PRO A 71 -3.44 15.02 3.37
C PRO A 71 -2.05 14.93 4.02
N ASP A 72 -1.28 16.03 3.98
CA ASP A 72 0.14 16.01 4.40
C ASP A 72 0.34 15.58 5.87
N ASN A 73 -0.61 15.89 6.75
CA ASN A 73 -0.60 15.50 8.17
C ASN A 73 -0.93 14.01 8.44
N VAL A 74 -1.29 13.27 7.40
CA VAL A 74 -1.46 11.81 7.42
C VAL A 74 -0.42 11.14 6.50
N ARG A 75 0.13 11.88 5.52
CA ARG A 75 1.24 11.39 4.70
C ARG A 75 2.49 11.12 5.54
N SER A 76 2.73 11.91 6.58
CA SER A 76 3.69 11.60 7.62
C SER A 76 3.08 11.95 8.97
N PHE A 77 3.15 11.01 9.92
CA PHE A 77 2.57 11.18 11.24
C PHE A 77 3.46 10.55 12.31
N GLN A 78 3.35 11.07 13.53
CA GLN A 78 4.02 10.54 14.70
C GLN A 78 3.15 10.75 15.93
N ASN A 79 3.38 9.94 16.95
CA ASN A 79 2.75 10.11 18.25
C ASN A 79 3.39 11.28 19.02
N GLN A 80 2.77 11.70 20.12
CA GLN A 80 3.22 12.88 20.88
C GLN A 80 4.62 12.70 21.48
N SER A 81 4.98 11.49 21.89
CA SER A 81 6.29 11.18 22.48
C SER A 81 7.40 10.97 21.46
N GLY A 82 7.10 10.92 20.15
CA GLY A 82 8.06 10.61 19.09
C GLY A 82 8.60 9.17 19.13
N THR A 83 7.93 8.27 19.85
CA THR A 83 8.31 6.84 19.94
C THR A 83 7.72 6.00 18.81
N SER A 84 6.67 6.50 18.16
CA SER A 84 6.05 5.85 17.01
C SER A 84 5.83 6.87 15.91
N PHE A 85 6.22 6.52 14.68
CA PHE A 85 6.08 7.37 13.51
C PHE A 85 5.84 6.53 12.26
N GLY A 86 5.24 7.13 11.24
CA GLY A 86 4.80 6.40 10.06
C GLY A 86 4.47 7.31 8.90
N SER A 87 4.13 6.65 7.79
CA SER A 87 3.68 7.28 6.55
C SER A 87 2.55 6.46 5.96
N LEU A 88 1.62 7.15 5.31
CA LEU A 88 0.54 6.57 4.53
C LEU A 88 0.43 7.31 3.20
N ASP A 89 0.39 6.56 2.11
CA ASP A 89 0.01 7.07 0.80
C ASP A 89 -1.11 6.21 0.23
N ILE A 90 -2.15 6.87 -0.30
CA ILE A 90 -3.28 6.22 -0.94
C ILE A 90 -3.50 6.91 -2.28
N ARG A 91 -3.44 6.13 -3.36
CA ARG A 91 -3.68 6.58 -4.73
C ARG A 91 -4.83 5.78 -5.32
N TYR A 92 -5.87 6.50 -5.77
CA TYR A 92 -7.02 5.87 -6.40
C TYR A 92 -6.74 5.50 -7.85
N GLY A 93 -7.46 4.51 -8.38
CA GLY A 93 -7.47 4.25 -9.81
C GLY A 93 -7.94 5.48 -10.62
N ALA A 94 -7.27 5.71 -11.76
CA ALA A 94 -7.69 6.66 -12.77
C ALA A 94 -8.97 6.17 -13.49
N PRO A 95 -9.73 7.06 -14.15
CA PRO A 95 -10.88 6.64 -14.95
C PRO A 95 -10.49 5.56 -15.98
N GLY A 96 -11.25 4.45 -16.00
CA GLY A 96 -10.98 3.31 -16.88
C GLY A 96 -10.00 2.28 -16.33
N SER A 97 -9.34 2.55 -15.20
CA SER A 97 -8.51 1.56 -14.51
C SER A 97 -9.36 0.51 -13.80
N SER A 98 -8.85 -0.72 -13.70
CA SER A 98 -9.41 -1.77 -12.83
C SER A 98 -8.94 -1.66 -11.38
N VAL A 99 -8.05 -0.71 -11.06
CA VAL A 99 -7.60 -0.44 -9.69
C VAL A 99 -8.67 0.39 -8.97
N ASP A 100 -9.00 -0.01 -7.74
CA ASP A 100 -9.79 0.82 -6.81
C ASP A 100 -8.84 1.81 -6.13
N PHE A 101 -7.86 1.29 -5.41
CA PHE A 101 -6.76 2.06 -4.83
C PHE A 101 -5.51 1.21 -4.60
N LEU A 102 -4.37 1.89 -4.63
CA LEU A 102 -3.09 1.45 -4.10
C LEU A 102 -2.88 2.13 -2.74
N LEU A 103 -2.52 1.34 -1.73
CA LEU A 103 -2.12 1.79 -0.41
C LEU A 103 -0.66 1.39 -0.18
N GLU A 104 0.14 2.36 0.23
CA GLU A 104 1.53 2.18 0.61
C GLU A 104 1.72 2.78 2.01
N SER A 105 2.20 1.98 2.96
CA SER A 105 2.43 2.46 4.32
C SER A 105 3.69 1.88 4.92
N TRP A 106 4.29 2.63 5.83
CA TRP A 106 5.27 2.10 6.76
C TRP A 106 5.06 2.71 8.14
N LEU A 107 5.31 1.90 9.17
CA LEU A 107 5.14 2.25 10.58
C LEU A 107 6.40 1.82 11.33
N HIS A 108 6.93 2.68 12.18
CA HIS A 108 7.91 2.36 13.20
C HIS A 108 7.26 2.58 14.56
N CYS A 109 7.25 1.56 15.42
CA CYS A 109 6.68 1.64 16.75
C CYS A 109 7.66 1.11 17.79
N LYS A 110 8.14 1.96 18.70
CA LYS A 110 8.87 1.48 19.88
C LYS A 110 7.88 0.89 20.88
N VAL A 111 8.15 -0.34 21.28
CA VAL A 111 7.40 -1.09 22.30
C VAL A 111 8.35 -1.46 23.45
N PRO A 112 7.85 -1.85 24.64
CA PRO A 112 8.73 -2.14 25.79
C PRO A 112 9.81 -3.19 25.51
N THR A 113 9.57 -4.11 24.56
CA THR A 113 10.48 -5.21 24.19
C THR A 113 11.35 -4.91 22.97
N GLY A 114 11.32 -3.70 22.42
CA GLY A 114 12.10 -3.32 21.24
C GLY A 114 11.35 -2.40 20.28
N ALA A 115 11.43 -2.68 18.98
CA ALA A 115 10.65 -1.99 17.96
C ALA A 115 9.91 -2.99 17.09
N ILE A 116 8.74 -2.58 16.62
CA ILE A 116 7.97 -3.26 15.59
C ILE A 116 7.90 -2.31 14.42
N ASP A 117 8.37 -2.78 13.28
CA ASP A 117 8.32 -2.06 12.03
C ASP A 117 7.40 -2.81 11.06
N ILE A 118 6.45 -2.09 10.46
CA ILE A 118 5.49 -2.66 9.51
C ILE A 118 5.60 -1.90 8.21
N THR A 119 5.74 -2.61 7.10
CA THR A 119 5.70 -2.04 5.75
C THR A 119 4.66 -2.77 4.93
N THR A 120 3.73 -2.05 4.32
CA THR A 120 2.59 -2.61 3.59
C THR A 120 2.49 -1.99 2.20
N LEU A 121 2.35 -2.84 1.18
CA LEU A 121 1.96 -2.47 -0.19
C LEU A 121 0.73 -3.30 -0.56
N LEU A 122 -0.36 -2.62 -0.89
CA LEU A 122 -1.66 -3.25 -1.08
C LEU A 122 -2.38 -2.62 -2.28
N VAL A 123 -2.88 -3.45 -3.19
CA VAL A 123 -3.72 -2.99 -4.30
C VAL A 123 -5.06 -3.69 -4.26
N TYR A 124 -6.10 -2.89 -4.05
CA TYR A 124 -7.47 -3.31 -4.26
C TYR A 124 -7.86 -3.06 -5.71
N GLN A 125 -8.46 -4.08 -6.32
CA GLN A 125 -9.13 -3.96 -7.60
C GLN A 125 -10.58 -3.52 -7.38
N ASN A 126 -11.16 -2.85 -8.38
CA ASN A 126 -12.54 -2.37 -8.34
C ASN A 126 -13.51 -3.43 -8.89
N ASP A 127 -14.77 -3.05 -9.04
CA ASP A 127 -15.84 -3.94 -9.45
C ASP A 127 -15.84 -4.27 -10.94
N SER A 128 -14.96 -3.69 -11.77
CA SER A 128 -14.89 -3.95 -13.22
C SER A 128 -14.24 -5.29 -13.57
N THR A 129 -13.66 -5.99 -12.60
CA THR A 129 -12.94 -7.26 -12.74
C THR A 129 -13.14 -8.09 -11.47
N ASP A 130 -12.96 -9.40 -11.55
CA ASP A 130 -12.95 -10.32 -10.41
C ASP A 130 -11.53 -10.75 -10.00
N ALA A 131 -10.50 -10.27 -10.68
CA ALA A 131 -9.13 -10.71 -10.43
C ALA A 131 -8.66 -10.37 -8.98
N PRO A 132 -7.78 -11.20 -8.39
CA PRO A 132 -7.34 -11.06 -7.01
C PRO A 132 -6.76 -9.68 -6.65
N HIS A 133 -6.86 -9.32 -5.38
CA HIS A 133 -6.11 -8.19 -4.83
C HIS A 133 -4.63 -8.57 -4.61
N PHE A 134 -3.74 -7.59 -4.61
CA PHE A 134 -2.33 -7.82 -4.27
C PHE A 134 -2.05 -7.33 -2.85
N ASN A 135 -1.40 -8.16 -2.02
CA ASN A 135 -0.92 -7.77 -0.69
C ASN A 135 0.53 -8.19 -0.49
N LEU A 136 1.36 -7.26 -0.04
CA LEU A 136 2.69 -7.51 0.50
C LEU A 136 2.85 -6.76 1.82
N GLU A 137 3.20 -7.49 2.87
CA GLU A 137 3.48 -6.92 4.18
C GLU A 137 4.72 -7.54 4.81
N PHE A 138 5.58 -6.67 5.32
CA PHE A 138 6.72 -7.02 6.15
C PHE A 138 6.44 -6.54 7.57
N ILE A 139 6.49 -7.44 8.56
CA ILE A 139 6.42 -7.11 9.98
C ILE A 139 7.74 -7.53 10.60
N GLN A 140 8.63 -6.56 10.84
CA GLN A 140 9.96 -6.79 11.38
C GLN A 140 9.98 -6.46 12.88
N ALA A 141 10.35 -7.44 13.70
CA ALA A 141 10.46 -7.31 15.16
C ALA A 141 11.93 -7.46 15.59
N GLY A 142 12.75 -6.48 15.20
CA GLY A 142 14.20 -6.48 15.42
C GLY A 142 15.01 -7.03 14.23
N PRO A 143 16.34 -7.19 14.40
CA PRO A 143 17.25 -7.49 13.29
C PRO A 143 17.23 -8.95 12.81
N THR A 144 16.64 -9.86 13.58
CA THR A 144 16.68 -11.31 13.31
C THR A 144 15.30 -11.93 13.12
N SER A 145 14.22 -11.15 13.19
CA SER A 145 12.85 -11.64 13.09
C SER A 145 12.04 -10.85 12.08
N LEU A 146 11.46 -11.57 11.13
CA LEU A 146 10.59 -11.02 10.09
C LEU A 146 9.37 -11.92 9.94
N VAL A 147 8.17 -11.34 9.91
CA VAL A 147 6.99 -12.00 9.36
C VAL A 147 6.74 -11.42 7.97
N LEU A 148 6.56 -12.30 7.00
CA LEU A 148 6.19 -11.97 5.63
C LEU A 148 4.75 -12.45 5.38
N LEU A 149 3.90 -11.52 4.96
CA LEU A 149 2.55 -11.81 4.47
C LEU A 149 2.47 -11.36 3.00
N LEU A 150 2.43 -12.30 2.08
CA LEU A 150 2.40 -12.02 0.64
C LEU A 150 1.35 -12.92 -0.03
N ASP A 151 0.40 -12.31 -0.73
CA ASP A 151 -0.70 -13.05 -1.33
C ASP A 151 -1.37 -12.33 -2.50
N LEU A 152 -2.03 -13.13 -3.33
CA LEU A 152 -3.07 -12.71 -4.26
C LEU A 152 -4.43 -13.03 -3.64
N ILE A 153 -5.00 -12.08 -2.90
CA ILE A 153 -6.20 -12.30 -2.08
C ILE A 153 -7.41 -12.56 -2.98
N PRO A 154 -8.08 -13.73 -2.86
CA PRO A 154 -9.22 -14.08 -3.70
C PRO A 154 -10.39 -13.13 -3.43
N ARG A 155 -11.19 -12.87 -4.46
CA ARG A 155 -12.42 -12.06 -4.36
C ARG A 155 -13.70 -12.87 -4.50
N ARG A 156 -13.56 -14.13 -4.91
CA ARG A 156 -14.64 -15.12 -4.98
C ARG A 156 -14.49 -16.17 -3.90
N ASP A 157 -15.56 -16.90 -3.63
CA ASP A 157 -15.51 -18.07 -2.75
C ASP A 157 -14.92 -19.25 -3.53
N LEU A 158 -13.70 -19.63 -3.17
CA LEU A 158 -12.95 -20.67 -3.86
C LEU A 158 -13.65 -22.04 -3.82
N SER A 159 -14.47 -22.30 -2.79
CA SER A 159 -15.19 -23.58 -2.67
C SER A 159 -16.24 -23.77 -3.77
N PHE A 160 -16.76 -22.68 -4.34
CA PHE A 160 -17.80 -22.68 -5.36
C PHE A 160 -17.29 -22.25 -6.75
N CYS A 161 -16.00 -21.89 -6.86
CA CYS A 161 -15.43 -21.32 -8.07
C CYS A 161 -14.12 -22.03 -8.44
N PRO A 162 -14.17 -23.32 -8.85
CA PRO A 162 -12.97 -24.07 -9.24
C PRO A 162 -12.23 -23.41 -10.42
N ASP A 163 -12.96 -22.90 -11.42
CA ASP A 163 -12.33 -22.22 -12.57
C ASP A 163 -11.53 -20.96 -12.15
N TYR A 164 -11.96 -20.29 -11.07
CA TYR A 164 -11.22 -19.17 -10.49
C TYR A 164 -9.93 -19.63 -9.80
N ILE A 165 -9.97 -20.79 -9.12
CA ILE A 165 -8.78 -21.43 -8.55
C ILE A 165 -7.78 -21.74 -9.67
N ASP A 166 -8.25 -22.36 -10.75
CA ASP A 166 -7.40 -22.77 -11.86
C ASP A 166 -6.75 -21.55 -12.51
N THR A 167 -7.56 -20.55 -12.86
CA THR A 167 -7.12 -19.33 -13.55
C THR A 167 -6.06 -18.53 -12.79
N PHE A 168 -6.26 -18.29 -11.49
CA PHE A 168 -5.42 -17.35 -10.74
C PHE A 168 -4.36 -18.02 -9.87
N TYR A 169 -4.52 -19.31 -9.53
CA TYR A 169 -3.65 -19.97 -8.55
C TYR A 169 -2.95 -21.22 -9.10
N GLN A 170 -3.65 -22.12 -9.80
CA GLN A 170 -3.01 -23.32 -10.33
C GLN A 170 -2.20 -23.02 -11.59
N ASP A 171 -2.81 -22.41 -12.60
CA ASP A 171 -2.20 -22.16 -13.91
C ASP A 171 -1.09 -21.11 -13.85
N THR A 172 -1.11 -20.25 -12.83
CA THR A 172 -0.07 -19.25 -12.58
C THR A 172 1.13 -19.83 -11.83
N ASN A 173 0.98 -21.02 -11.22
CA ASN A 173 1.98 -21.63 -10.34
C ASN A 173 2.43 -20.70 -9.19
N VAL A 174 1.53 -19.81 -8.71
CA VAL A 174 1.84 -18.80 -7.69
C VAL A 174 2.19 -19.41 -6.32
N ASP A 175 1.94 -20.70 -6.11
CA ASP A 175 2.33 -21.43 -4.90
C ASP A 175 3.85 -21.71 -4.83
N LYS A 176 4.55 -21.65 -5.96
CA LYS A 176 5.97 -22.01 -6.05
C LYS A 176 6.88 -21.16 -5.14
N PRO A 177 6.74 -19.82 -5.08
CA PRO A 177 7.42 -18.99 -4.10
C PRO A 177 7.24 -19.42 -2.64
N ARG A 178 6.02 -19.84 -2.25
CA ARG A 178 5.74 -20.32 -0.88
C ARG A 178 6.53 -21.60 -0.59
N GLN A 179 6.49 -22.56 -1.51
CA GLN A 179 7.21 -23.83 -1.37
C GLN A 179 8.72 -23.62 -1.27
N ASP A 180 9.29 -22.62 -1.96
CA ASP A 180 10.71 -22.34 -1.90
C ASP A 180 11.13 -21.64 -0.60
N LEU A 181 10.28 -20.76 -0.06
CA LEU A 181 10.49 -20.18 1.28
C LEU A 181 10.39 -21.22 2.39
N GLU A 182 9.46 -22.18 2.30
CA GLU A 182 9.30 -23.26 3.29
C GLU A 182 10.50 -24.23 3.37
N LYS A 183 11.37 -24.22 2.35
CA LYS A 183 12.63 -24.99 2.40
C LYS A 183 13.70 -24.34 3.26
N LEU A 184 13.54 -23.06 3.63
CA LEU A 184 14.50 -22.37 4.48
C LEU A 184 14.41 -22.91 5.91
N PRO A 185 15.53 -23.34 6.52
CA PRO A 185 15.53 -23.78 7.92
C PRO A 185 15.05 -22.71 8.92
N GLN A 186 15.16 -21.43 8.54
CA GLN A 186 14.78 -20.27 9.34
C GLN A 186 13.28 -19.94 9.24
N ALA A 187 12.58 -20.48 8.24
CA ALA A 187 11.19 -20.16 7.97
C ALA A 187 10.26 -21.19 8.60
N VAL A 188 9.25 -20.71 9.31
CA VAL A 188 8.13 -21.51 9.78
C VAL A 188 6.81 -20.84 9.39
N PRO A 189 5.73 -21.60 9.19
CA PRO A 189 4.42 -21.01 8.89
C PRO A 189 3.99 -20.03 9.98
N TYR A 190 3.68 -18.80 9.59
CA TYR A 190 3.03 -17.82 10.45
C TYR A 190 1.53 -18.13 10.52
N ARG A 191 0.99 -18.25 11.74
CA ARG A 191 -0.44 -18.49 11.97
C ARG A 191 -1.04 -17.31 12.71
N SER A 192 -1.77 -16.46 11.98
CA SER A 192 -2.51 -15.33 12.59
C SER A 192 -3.41 -15.84 13.72
N PRO A 193 -3.49 -15.19 14.89
CA PRO A 193 -4.44 -15.59 15.93
C PRO A 193 -5.91 -15.39 15.51
N SER A 194 -6.18 -14.53 14.52
CA SER A 194 -7.52 -14.27 14.01
C SER A 194 -7.90 -15.30 12.94
N LEU A 195 -8.92 -16.12 13.22
CA LEU A 195 -9.49 -17.04 12.22
C LEU A 195 -10.07 -16.28 11.02
N TYR A 196 -10.59 -15.08 11.26
CA TYR A 196 -11.09 -14.23 10.19
C TYR A 196 -9.97 -13.86 9.21
N ILE A 197 -8.82 -13.41 9.73
CA ILE A 197 -7.64 -13.11 8.90
C ILE A 197 -7.19 -14.36 8.14
N ARG A 198 -7.15 -15.53 8.80
CA ARG A 198 -6.82 -16.80 8.11
C ARG A 198 -7.75 -17.11 6.93
N SER A 199 -9.03 -16.77 7.04
CA SER A 199 -10.03 -17.06 5.99
C SER A 199 -9.97 -16.14 4.77
N ILE A 200 -9.26 -15.02 4.85
CA ILE A 200 -9.14 -14.06 3.75
C ILE A 200 -8.09 -14.51 2.74
N TRP A 201 -7.00 -15.09 3.23
CA TRP A 201 -5.85 -15.48 2.42
C TRP A 201 -6.17 -16.60 1.44
N SER A 202 -5.51 -16.58 0.29
CA SER A 202 -5.56 -17.67 -0.68
C SER A 202 -4.90 -18.95 -0.14
N PRO A 203 -5.19 -20.11 -0.75
CA PRO A 203 -4.49 -21.37 -0.45
C PRO A 203 -2.97 -21.31 -0.72
N THR A 204 -2.52 -20.34 -1.52
CA THR A 204 -1.12 -20.18 -1.94
C THR A 204 -0.39 -19.06 -1.19
N ALA A 205 -1.06 -18.42 -0.22
CA ALA A 205 -0.52 -17.28 0.50
C ALA A 205 0.80 -17.63 1.22
N ILE A 206 1.79 -16.76 1.05
CA ILE A 206 3.05 -16.82 1.79
C ILE A 206 2.83 -16.14 3.13
N LEU A 207 2.59 -16.95 4.16
CA LEU A 207 2.45 -16.51 5.55
C LEU A 207 3.57 -17.17 6.36
N VAL A 208 4.72 -16.53 6.46
CA VAL A 208 5.91 -17.14 7.08
C VAL A 208 6.55 -16.22 8.13
N SER A 209 6.97 -16.83 9.23
CA SER A 209 7.88 -16.23 10.21
C SER A 209 9.29 -16.71 9.93
N ILE A 210 10.20 -15.79 9.66
CA ILE A 210 11.62 -16.05 9.44
C ILE A 210 12.37 -15.61 10.70
N ASN A 211 13.11 -16.53 11.31
CA ASN A 211 13.95 -16.24 12.47
C ASN A 211 15.38 -16.73 12.23
N CYS A 212 16.32 -15.79 12.23
CA CYS A 212 17.73 -16.09 11.97
C CYS A 212 18.54 -16.43 13.22
N GLY A 213 18.00 -16.24 14.44
CA GLY A 213 18.67 -16.61 15.69
C GLY A 213 20.16 -16.25 15.74
N GLU A 214 21.00 -17.26 15.96
CA GLU A 214 22.47 -17.14 15.99
C GLU A 214 23.10 -16.70 14.65
N GLY A 215 22.42 -16.92 13.53
CA GLY A 215 22.82 -16.40 12.21
C GLY A 215 22.73 -14.87 12.10
N GLY A 216 22.01 -14.23 13.03
CA GLY A 216 22.03 -12.79 13.21
C GLY A 216 21.45 -11.98 12.04
N ALA A 217 21.75 -10.68 12.06
CA ALA A 217 21.24 -9.71 11.09
C ALA A 217 21.74 -9.99 9.65
N THR A 218 22.99 -10.40 9.51
CA THR A 218 23.60 -10.72 8.21
C THR A 218 22.85 -11.85 7.50
N LYS A 219 22.49 -12.92 8.23
CA LYS A 219 21.72 -14.01 7.64
C LYS A 219 20.31 -13.56 7.24
N MET A 220 19.68 -12.71 8.04
CA MET A 220 18.38 -12.12 7.70
C MET A 220 18.47 -11.28 6.42
N GLU A 221 19.51 -10.47 6.29
CA GLU A 221 19.76 -9.67 5.09
C GLU A 221 19.96 -10.53 3.84
N GLU A 222 20.72 -11.64 3.94
CA GLU A 222 20.88 -12.61 2.83
C GLU A 222 19.54 -13.21 2.39
N ILE A 223 18.70 -13.63 3.34
CA ILE A 223 17.39 -14.22 3.05
C ILE A 223 16.46 -13.18 2.41
N ILE A 224 16.49 -11.94 2.90
CA ILE A 224 15.71 -10.82 2.36
C ILE A 224 16.13 -10.54 0.92
N LYS A 225 17.44 -10.37 0.66
CA LYS A 225 17.96 -10.04 -0.68
C LYS A 225 17.87 -11.21 -1.68
N GLY A 226 17.82 -12.44 -1.18
CA GLY A 226 17.67 -13.65 -1.99
C GLY A 226 16.23 -14.11 -2.10
N THR A 227 15.85 -15.09 -1.27
CA THR A 227 14.59 -15.84 -1.41
C THR A 227 13.35 -14.96 -1.25
N VAL A 228 13.33 -14.03 -0.29
CA VAL A 228 12.17 -13.14 -0.07
C VAL A 228 12.02 -12.15 -1.23
N ALA A 229 13.13 -11.56 -1.71
CA ALA A 229 13.11 -10.68 -2.87
C ALA A 229 12.60 -11.39 -4.13
N SER A 230 13.05 -12.63 -4.36
CA SER A 230 12.58 -13.46 -5.47
C SER A 230 11.07 -13.69 -5.37
N ALA A 231 10.59 -14.12 -4.20
CA ALA A 231 9.16 -14.38 -3.97
C ALA A 231 8.29 -13.13 -4.19
N ALA A 232 8.69 -12.00 -3.60
CA ALA A 232 7.95 -10.74 -3.73
C ALA A 232 7.84 -10.26 -5.18
N LYS A 233 8.93 -10.35 -5.94
CA LYS A 233 8.95 -9.94 -7.36
C LYS A 233 8.19 -10.90 -8.25
N GLU A 234 8.27 -12.20 -7.99
CA GLU A 234 7.56 -13.22 -8.77
C GLU A 234 6.04 -13.11 -8.57
N VAL A 235 5.57 -13.04 -7.33
CA VAL A 235 4.13 -12.86 -7.04
C VAL A 235 3.60 -11.54 -7.60
N LEU A 236 4.35 -10.44 -7.46
CA LEU A 236 3.99 -9.17 -8.09
C LEU A 236 3.97 -9.27 -9.62
N GLY A 237 4.95 -9.94 -10.23
CA GLY A 237 5.00 -10.17 -11.67
C GLY A 237 3.76 -10.91 -12.17
N ILE A 238 3.38 -12.00 -11.49
CA ILE A 238 2.16 -12.75 -11.77
C ILE A 238 0.93 -11.84 -11.68
N TRP A 239 0.80 -11.04 -10.61
CA TRP A 239 -0.32 -10.13 -10.47
C TRP A 239 -0.38 -9.09 -11.59
N LEU A 240 0.75 -8.48 -11.94
CA LEU A 240 0.85 -7.47 -13.00
C LEU A 240 0.56 -8.02 -14.41
N GLU A 241 0.83 -9.31 -14.63
CA GLU A 241 0.66 -9.96 -15.94
C GLU A 241 -0.70 -10.66 -16.10
N ARG A 242 -1.23 -11.23 -15.00
CA ARG A 242 -2.43 -12.08 -15.04
C ARG A 242 -3.65 -11.42 -14.42
N CYS A 243 -3.48 -10.52 -13.47
CA CYS A 243 -4.58 -9.89 -12.73
C CYS A 243 -4.80 -8.43 -13.14
N PHE A 244 -3.75 -7.68 -13.45
CA PHE A 244 -3.83 -6.29 -13.87
C PHE A 244 -3.80 -6.16 -15.39
N GLY A 245 -4.63 -5.27 -15.95
CA GLY A 245 -4.62 -4.94 -17.38
C GLY A 245 -5.09 -6.05 -18.33
N THR A 246 -5.34 -7.26 -17.82
CA THR A 246 -6.01 -8.32 -18.54
C THR A 246 -7.48 -7.93 -18.68
N GLY A 247 -7.82 -7.24 -19.77
CA GLY A 247 -9.20 -6.99 -20.21
C GLY A 247 -10.03 -8.27 -20.46
N THR A 248 -9.57 -9.41 -19.96
CA THR A 248 -10.26 -10.69 -19.84
C THR A 248 -11.08 -10.73 -18.56
N GLY A 249 -11.75 -9.63 -18.20
CA GLY A 249 -12.92 -9.74 -17.35
C GLY A 249 -13.90 -10.59 -18.14
N THR A 250 -13.87 -11.91 -17.93
CA THR A 250 -14.98 -12.79 -18.27
C THR A 250 -16.21 -12.03 -17.83
N GLU A 251 -17.19 -11.81 -18.71
CA GLU A 251 -18.37 -11.02 -18.38
C GLU A 251 -18.98 -11.57 -17.10
N MET A 252 -18.69 -10.89 -15.98
CA MET A 252 -19.15 -11.31 -14.68
C MET A 252 -20.60 -10.90 -14.58
N GLY A 253 -21.47 -11.90 -14.44
CA GLY A 253 -22.90 -11.70 -14.25
C GLY A 253 -23.17 -10.75 -13.10
N GLU A 254 -24.27 -10.01 -13.17
CA GLU A 254 -24.61 -8.97 -12.19
C GLU A 254 -24.65 -9.51 -10.75
N GLU A 255 -25.27 -10.68 -10.54
CA GLU A 255 -25.34 -11.31 -9.21
C GLU A 255 -23.96 -11.69 -8.66
N GLU A 256 -23.07 -12.20 -9.52
CA GLU A 256 -21.70 -12.56 -9.15
C GLU A 256 -20.90 -11.32 -8.75
N ARG A 257 -21.05 -10.24 -9.52
CA ARG A 257 -20.44 -8.94 -9.24
C ARG A 257 -20.93 -8.38 -7.91
N GLU A 258 -22.23 -8.42 -7.66
CA GLU A 258 -22.79 -7.96 -6.39
C GLU A 258 -22.28 -8.76 -5.18
N TYR A 259 -22.18 -10.09 -5.32
CA TYR A 259 -21.62 -10.95 -4.27
C TYR A 259 -20.17 -10.60 -3.98
N MET A 260 -19.35 -10.45 -5.02
CA MET A 260 -17.95 -10.06 -4.91
C MET A 260 -17.78 -8.69 -4.24
N ILE A 261 -18.54 -7.67 -4.68
CA ILE A 261 -18.53 -6.33 -4.07
C ILE A 261 -18.86 -6.41 -2.57
N ARG A 262 -19.87 -7.21 -2.21
CA ARG A 262 -20.28 -7.41 -0.82
C ARG A 262 -19.17 -8.05 -0.01
N ARG A 263 -18.49 -9.06 -0.57
CA ARG A 263 -17.34 -9.71 0.06
C ARG A 263 -16.20 -8.73 0.27
N ASP A 264 -15.81 -7.98 -0.76
CA ASP A 264 -14.73 -6.97 -0.68
C ASP A 264 -15.03 -5.94 0.41
N ARG A 265 -16.28 -5.49 0.52
CA ARG A 265 -16.72 -4.56 1.57
C ARG A 265 -16.54 -5.16 2.97
N VAL A 266 -16.92 -6.43 3.16
CA VAL A 266 -16.78 -7.12 4.45
C VAL A 266 -15.30 -7.29 4.80
N VAL A 267 -14.46 -7.74 3.85
CA VAL A 267 -13.01 -7.90 4.02
C VAL A 267 -12.37 -6.57 4.43
N LYS A 268 -12.58 -5.51 3.65
CA LYS A 268 -12.06 -4.17 3.96
C LYS A 268 -12.49 -3.70 5.35
N SER A 269 -13.79 -3.78 5.66
CA SER A 269 -14.34 -3.30 6.94
C SER A 269 -13.78 -4.06 8.14
N LYS A 270 -13.69 -5.39 8.05
CA LYS A 270 -13.23 -6.21 9.17
C LYS A 270 -11.72 -6.17 9.35
N SER A 271 -10.95 -6.01 8.27
CA SER A 271 -9.50 -5.76 8.39
C SER A 271 -9.23 -4.46 9.13
N ILE A 272 -9.98 -3.38 8.85
CA ILE A 272 -9.86 -2.11 9.60
C ILE A 272 -10.23 -2.29 11.08
N GLU A 273 -11.26 -3.07 11.40
CA GLU A 273 -11.70 -3.30 12.78
C GLU A 273 -10.68 -4.12 13.57
N ILE A 274 -10.25 -5.25 13.02
CA ILE A 274 -9.44 -6.26 13.71
C ILE A 274 -7.98 -5.80 13.84
N ASP A 275 -7.44 -5.18 12.79
CA ASP A 275 -6.03 -4.83 12.75
C ASP A 275 -5.82 -3.36 13.15
N LEU A 276 -6.44 -2.43 12.43
CA LEU A 276 -6.13 -1.01 12.60
C LEU A 276 -6.75 -0.42 13.87
N SER A 277 -8.06 -0.56 14.04
CA SER A 277 -8.81 0.09 15.11
C SER A 277 -8.47 -0.46 16.50
N ALA A 278 -8.09 -1.74 16.57
CA ALA A 278 -7.66 -2.38 17.81
C ALA A 278 -6.24 -1.98 18.24
N ASN A 279 -5.33 -1.72 17.30
CA ASN A 279 -3.90 -1.59 17.58
C ASN A 279 -3.36 -0.16 17.42
N LEU A 280 -3.74 0.58 16.37
CA LEU A 280 -3.17 1.90 16.08
C LEU A 280 -3.33 2.91 17.22
N PRO A 281 -4.50 3.03 17.90
CA PRO A 281 -4.65 3.98 19.01
C PRO A 281 -3.67 3.75 20.16
N ARG A 282 -3.26 2.49 20.39
CA ARG A 282 -2.28 2.13 21.43
C ARG A 282 -0.85 2.51 21.03
N LEU A 283 -0.57 2.59 19.74
CA LEU A 283 0.77 2.84 19.21
C LEU A 283 1.00 4.31 18.87
N PHE A 284 -0.04 5.03 18.44
CA PHE A 284 0.05 6.37 17.85
C PHE A 284 -0.69 7.47 18.62
N ASP A 285 -1.31 7.16 19.74
CA ASP A 285 -2.29 7.99 20.43
C ASP A 285 -3.64 8.08 19.67
N PRO A 286 -4.78 8.18 20.37
CA PRO A 286 -6.11 8.15 19.75
C PRO A 286 -6.32 9.17 18.63
N ASP A 287 -5.86 10.41 18.82
CA ASP A 287 -6.08 11.48 17.85
C ASP A 287 -5.36 11.24 16.52
N VAL A 288 -4.11 10.76 16.56
CA VAL A 288 -3.34 10.46 15.35
C VAL A 288 -3.93 9.21 14.68
N ALA A 289 -4.18 8.17 15.46
CA ALA A 289 -4.74 6.92 14.97
C ALA A 289 -6.09 7.14 14.26
N ASN A 290 -7.00 7.91 14.87
CA ASN A 290 -8.32 8.20 14.29
C ASN A 290 -8.22 8.93 12.94
N ARG A 291 -7.27 9.86 12.78
CA ARG A 291 -7.05 10.54 11.50
C ARG A 291 -6.55 9.58 10.43
N VAL A 292 -5.57 8.74 10.76
CA VAL A 292 -5.01 7.75 9.82
C VAL A 292 -6.07 6.73 9.41
N ILE A 293 -6.80 6.18 10.39
CA ILE A 293 -7.90 5.23 10.16
C ILE A 293 -8.98 5.85 9.29
N ALA A 294 -9.35 7.12 9.51
CA ALA A 294 -10.35 7.80 8.71
C ALA A 294 -9.96 7.89 7.22
N GLU A 295 -8.68 8.15 6.89
CA GLU A 295 -8.24 8.18 5.49
C GLU A 295 -8.28 6.79 4.85
N ILE A 296 -7.91 5.74 5.58
CA ILE A 296 -8.01 4.35 5.09
C ILE A 296 -9.49 3.95 4.90
N GLN A 297 -10.37 4.32 5.84
CA GLN A 297 -11.81 4.08 5.73
C GLN A 297 -12.42 4.77 4.51
N LYS A 298 -12.03 6.02 4.21
CA LYS A 298 -12.48 6.72 2.99
C LYS A 298 -12.13 5.94 1.73
N ALA A 299 -10.92 5.39 1.66
CA ALA A 299 -10.50 4.58 0.53
C ALA A 299 -11.31 3.29 0.43
N CYS A 300 -11.49 2.59 1.55
CA CYS A 300 -12.25 1.35 1.61
C CYS A 300 -13.76 1.51 1.35
N ALA A 301 -14.32 2.68 1.68
CA ALA A 301 -15.74 2.97 1.49
C ALA A 301 -16.10 3.34 0.05
N ARG A 302 -15.10 3.61 -0.81
CA ARG A 302 -15.30 4.19 -2.15
C ARG A 302 -15.74 3.21 -3.24
N LEU A 303 -16.51 2.18 -2.88
CA LEU A 303 -17.23 1.38 -3.85
C LEU A 303 -18.30 2.27 -4.49
N LYS A 304 -17.95 2.86 -5.63
CA LYS A 304 -18.89 3.60 -6.47
C LYS A 304 -19.99 2.62 -6.85
N SER A 305 -21.19 2.82 -6.32
CA SER A 305 -22.40 2.43 -7.01
C SER A 305 -22.52 3.31 -8.25
N SER A 306 -21.82 2.96 -9.34
CA SER A 306 -22.20 3.45 -10.66
C SER A 306 -23.28 2.52 -11.19
N MET A 307 -24.53 2.82 -10.83
CA MET A 307 -25.63 2.61 -11.77
C MET A 307 -26.00 3.97 -12.36
N PRO A 308 -26.35 4.03 -13.67
CA PRO A 308 -26.64 5.26 -14.41
C PRO A 308 -27.78 6.10 -13.83
#